data_AF-A0A252CDY8-F1
#
_entry.id   AF-A0A252CDY8-F1
#
_cell.length_a   1.000
_cell.length_b   1.000
_cell.length_c   1.000
_cell.angle_alpha   90.00
_cell.angle_beta   90.00
_cell.angle_gamma   90.00
#
_symmetry.space_group_name_H-M   'P 1'
#
loop_
_entity.id
_entity.type
_entity.pdbx_description
1 polymer ?
#
loop_
_entity_poly.entity_id
_entity_poly.type
_entity_poly.pdbx_seq_one_letter_code
_entity_poly.pdbx_strand_id
1 'polypeptide(L)'
;MNEDKKHRLRNIALLVLVGLIGGTFAFAAFNQQAINDRLRENPAPVGARVHDYFNRQTENKDVFVENYGQEPIMARIRLSEFMEYQKRGQTGWIQVAGGDRHDSSTWTIYRPEEGDINSRSAVDGSSNFTQYSTLTFGWERDNQEEPWYLPTFNHDSIDLTTAAAGDAQDYLERGATHPGDGKDNFWQANVSYTNGQNDIVWPGSTEGTRTTSQNLRQERNPITLQEWRALRTEAENDEVGRNKQIGNFWVMDPETGWAYWANRLNPGQATSYLIDEARMEDAARAIQGSYYYAIHVDSELINVSAERFSHEDQASEALEELLDRIRVGADGNASPQFPAPVRDFTFSTMRDTAGSNRIFTVDSPGEPQEFRYLENMEGGYHWIISNSVLTYTSWYEQEDRMDAWFDEELSLEFRALVAPVAESFSTGDVHDSRVGGTTGGLQISGTLLSITNLSAYPEVAADRTRVVSEAEGGIPSAFALSVADVQYLTFGTSSGFANNLSDRMAASPWPNIWWLRTPATYPLFPQLNSAWTIAAGTFTAASGFQRSHTISNLGARPALIIHQ
;
A
#
# COMPACT_ATOMS: atom_id res chain seq x y z
N MET A 1 17.85 -45.11 14.50
CA MET A 1 19.10 -44.42 14.15
C MET A 1 19.26 -44.52 12.64
N ASN A 2 19.48 -43.36 12.01
CA ASN A 2 19.46 -42.99 10.57
C ASN A 2 20.09 -43.93 9.54
N GLU A 3 19.68 -43.73 8.28
CA GLU A 3 20.55 -43.44 7.12
C GLU A 3 19.70 -42.85 5.98
N ASP A 4 19.32 -41.57 6.12
CA ASP A 4 19.24 -40.65 4.99
C ASP A 4 20.63 -40.56 4.36
N LYS A 5 20.80 -40.89 3.06
CA LYS A 5 21.78 -40.26 2.13
C LYS A 5 22.06 -40.88 0.75
N LYS A 6 21.44 -41.97 0.27
CA LYS A 6 22.07 -42.72 -0.85
C LYS A 6 21.49 -42.86 -2.24
N HIS A 7 20.33 -42.31 -2.62
CA HIS A 7 19.89 -42.47 -4.02
C HIS A 7 19.27 -41.23 -4.67
N ARG A 8 20.07 -40.14 -4.75
CA ARG A 8 19.99 -39.16 -5.85
C ARG A 8 20.69 -39.74 -7.08
N LEU A 9 20.13 -39.45 -8.27
CA LEU A 9 20.72 -39.58 -9.60
C LEU A 9 21.03 -41.00 -10.10
N ARG A 10 19.99 -41.65 -10.63
CA ARG A 10 20.11 -42.76 -11.56
C ARG A 10 19.66 -42.24 -12.93
N ASN A 11 20.60 -41.74 -13.74
CA ASN A 11 20.56 -41.69 -15.22
C ASN A 11 21.72 -40.85 -15.78
N ILE A 12 22.94 -41.40 -15.85
CA ILE A 12 23.89 -41.04 -16.92
C ILE A 12 24.55 -42.33 -17.39
N ALA A 13 24.28 -42.70 -18.64
CA ALA A 13 24.84 -43.86 -19.31
C ALA A 13 26.19 -43.53 -19.97
N LEU A 14 27.14 -44.47 -19.80
CA LEU A 14 28.24 -44.87 -20.68
C LEU A 14 29.06 -43.81 -21.45
N LEU A 15 30.39 -43.85 -21.23
CA LEU A 15 31.34 -44.39 -22.22
C LEU A 15 32.73 -44.66 -21.63
N VAL A 16 33.19 -45.91 -21.77
CA VAL A 16 34.55 -46.37 -21.52
C VAL A 16 35.28 -46.47 -22.87
N LEU A 17 36.51 -45.98 -22.96
CA LEU A 17 37.50 -46.48 -23.91
C LEU A 17 38.91 -46.45 -23.29
N VAL A 18 39.63 -47.57 -23.41
CA VAL A 18 40.99 -47.84 -22.91
C VAL A 18 42.00 -47.77 -24.08
N GLY A 19 43.23 -47.26 -23.86
CA GLY A 19 44.36 -47.46 -24.78
C GLY A 19 45.61 -46.56 -24.63
N LEU A 20 46.53 -46.95 -23.73
CA LEU A 20 48.01 -46.83 -23.65
C LEU A 20 48.89 -46.06 -24.70
N ILE A 21 49.83 -45.25 -24.13
CA ILE A 21 51.24 -44.86 -24.52
C ILE A 21 51.51 -43.64 -25.44
N GLY A 22 52.15 -42.59 -24.87
CA GLY A 22 53.40 -42.00 -25.39
C GLY A 22 53.41 -40.58 -26.03
N GLY A 23 53.76 -39.55 -25.27
CA GLY A 23 54.63 -38.43 -25.70
C GLY A 23 54.04 -37.18 -26.41
N THR A 24 54.33 -36.01 -25.82
CA THR A 24 54.31 -34.60 -26.34
C THR A 24 52.97 -33.88 -26.53
N PHE A 25 52.85 -32.71 -25.90
CA PHE A 25 51.63 -31.89 -25.72
C PHE A 25 51.20 -31.13 -26.98
N ALA A 26 49.90 -31.16 -27.31
CA ALA A 26 49.15 -30.01 -27.86
C ALA A 26 47.62 -30.25 -27.80
N PHE A 27 46.96 -29.48 -26.93
CA PHE A 27 45.52 -29.22 -26.79
C PHE A 27 44.54 -30.41 -26.82
N ALA A 28 44.16 -30.90 -25.64
CA ALA A 28 42.86 -31.53 -25.45
C ALA A 28 41.77 -30.44 -25.55
N ALA A 29 40.70 -30.70 -26.28
CA ALA A 29 39.56 -29.78 -26.35
C ALA A 29 39.03 -29.49 -24.94
N PHE A 30 39.07 -28.22 -24.53
CA PHE A 30 38.45 -27.77 -23.29
C PHE A 30 36.95 -27.60 -23.53
N ASN A 31 36.19 -28.68 -23.37
CA ASN A 31 34.74 -28.56 -23.30
C ASN A 31 34.36 -28.09 -21.90
N GLN A 32 34.15 -26.78 -21.76
CA GLN A 32 33.53 -26.20 -20.58
C GLN A 32 32.02 -26.24 -20.78
N GLN A 33 31.31 -26.89 -19.87
CA GLN A 33 29.85 -26.86 -19.80
C GLN A 33 29.48 -26.10 -18.53
N ALA A 34 28.72 -25.02 -18.71
CA ALA A 34 28.08 -24.31 -17.60
C ALA A 34 26.60 -24.68 -17.63
N ILE A 35 26.06 -25.08 -16.48
CA ILE A 35 24.62 -25.17 -16.26
C ILE A 35 24.23 -23.88 -15.53
N ASN A 36 23.38 -23.08 -16.16
CA ASN A 36 22.64 -22.04 -15.45
C ASN A 36 21.43 -22.72 -14.83
N ASP A 37 21.60 -23.26 -13.63
CA ASP A 37 20.49 -23.78 -12.83
C ASP A 37 19.78 -22.61 -12.15
N ARG A 38 18.45 -22.60 -12.19
CA ARG A 38 17.59 -21.61 -11.53
C ARG A 38 16.50 -22.36 -10.80
N LEU A 39 16.69 -22.54 -9.50
CA LEU A 39 15.61 -22.92 -8.58
C LEU A 39 14.95 -21.63 -8.10
N ARG A 40 13.70 -21.40 -8.50
CA ARG A 40 12.89 -20.25 -8.07
C ARG A 40 11.48 -20.74 -7.75
N GLU A 41 11.01 -20.42 -6.56
CA GLU A 41 9.60 -20.55 -6.21
C GLU A 41 8.86 -19.36 -6.85
N ASN A 42 7.85 -19.65 -7.68
CA ASN A 42 6.97 -18.60 -8.21
C ASN A 42 5.98 -18.21 -7.11
N PRO A 43 5.74 -16.91 -6.86
CA PRO A 43 4.75 -16.47 -5.89
C PRO A 43 3.36 -17.05 -6.21
N ALA A 44 2.58 -17.37 -5.17
CA ALA A 44 1.19 -17.78 -5.33
C ALA A 44 0.37 -16.62 -5.95
N PRO A 45 -0.51 -16.87 -6.94
CA PRO A 45 -1.38 -15.83 -7.50
C PRO A 45 -2.23 -15.15 -6.42
N VAL A 46 -2.80 -15.95 -5.51
CA VAL A 46 -3.54 -15.51 -4.33
C VAL A 46 -2.95 -16.21 -3.12
N GLY A 47 -2.70 -15.48 -2.05
CA GLY A 47 -2.07 -16.03 -0.86
C GLY A 47 -2.09 -15.06 0.29
N ALA A 48 -2.60 -15.50 1.44
CA ALA A 48 -2.71 -14.67 2.62
C ALA A 48 -2.51 -15.49 3.89
N ARG A 49 -2.10 -14.82 4.97
CA ARG A 49 -1.80 -15.49 6.24
C ARG A 49 -2.25 -14.61 7.40
N VAL A 50 -2.91 -15.23 8.38
CA VAL A 50 -3.15 -14.60 9.68
C VAL A 50 -1.87 -14.72 10.51
N HIS A 51 -1.43 -13.60 11.07
CA HIS A 51 -0.38 -13.56 12.08
C HIS A 51 -1.03 -13.53 13.46
N ASP A 52 -0.54 -14.39 14.35
CA ASP A 52 -0.96 -14.47 15.75
C ASP A 52 0.28 -14.44 16.63
N TYR A 53 0.61 -13.27 17.15
CA TYR A 53 1.73 -13.10 18.07
C TYR A 53 1.19 -12.99 19.49
N PHE A 54 1.65 -13.88 20.37
CA PHE A 54 1.17 -13.90 21.74
C PHE A 54 2.31 -14.09 22.73
N ASN A 55 2.32 -13.30 23.81
CA ASN A 55 3.19 -13.51 24.94
C ASN A 55 2.39 -13.52 26.23
N ARG A 56 2.37 -14.67 26.92
CA ARG A 56 1.56 -14.85 28.14
C ARG A 56 2.04 -13.97 29.29
N GLN A 57 3.32 -13.60 29.34
CA GLN A 57 3.88 -12.85 30.45
C GLN A 57 3.58 -11.35 30.34
N THR A 58 3.63 -10.79 29.13
CA THR A 58 3.33 -9.38 28.87
C THR A 58 1.86 -9.16 28.51
N GLU A 59 1.10 -10.24 28.27
CA GLU A 59 -0.30 -10.20 27.80
C GLU A 59 -0.45 -9.52 26.42
N ASN A 60 0.66 -9.46 25.67
CA ASN A 60 0.68 -8.98 24.28
C ASN A 60 -0.08 -9.96 23.39
N LYS A 61 -0.92 -9.43 22.49
CA LYS A 61 -1.68 -10.22 21.54
C LYS A 61 -1.87 -9.42 20.25
N ASP A 62 -1.05 -9.72 19.25
CA ASP A 62 -1.14 -9.06 17.95
C ASP A 62 -1.85 -9.99 16.96
N VAL A 63 -2.90 -9.49 16.31
CA VAL A 63 -3.61 -10.22 15.25
C VAL A 63 -3.76 -9.35 14.03
N PHE A 64 -3.22 -9.78 12.89
CA PHE A 64 -3.31 -9.08 11.61
C PHE A 64 -3.21 -10.04 10.43
N VAL A 65 -3.42 -9.55 9.22
CA VAL A 65 -3.38 -10.35 7.98
C VAL A 65 -2.30 -9.82 7.05
N GLU A 66 -1.50 -10.73 6.51
CA GLU A 66 -0.57 -10.48 5.41
C GLU A 66 -1.15 -10.98 4.07
N ASN A 67 -0.98 -10.21 2.99
CA ASN A 67 -1.14 -10.68 1.62
C ASN A 67 0.23 -10.97 0.99
N TYR A 68 0.63 -12.25 0.96
CA TYR A 68 1.87 -12.68 0.32
C TYR A 68 1.70 -13.03 -1.17
N GLY A 69 0.46 -12.99 -1.67
CA GLY A 69 0.09 -13.31 -3.04
C GLY A 69 0.48 -12.23 -4.05
N GLN A 70 -0.13 -12.28 -5.23
CA GLN A 70 0.11 -11.32 -6.32
C GLN A 70 -1.15 -10.55 -6.73
N GLU A 71 -2.31 -10.87 -6.13
CA GLU A 71 -3.57 -10.19 -6.36
C GLU A 71 -4.13 -9.59 -5.06
N PRO A 72 -4.89 -8.48 -5.13
CA PRO A 72 -5.57 -7.93 -3.96
C PRO A 72 -6.58 -8.90 -3.34
N ILE A 73 -6.66 -8.87 -2.01
CA ILE A 73 -7.59 -9.70 -1.23
C ILE A 73 -8.55 -8.85 -0.40
N MET A 74 -9.67 -9.47 0.00
CA MET A 74 -10.49 -9.02 1.12
C MET A 74 -10.22 -9.97 2.30
N ALA A 75 -10.17 -9.42 3.51
CA ALA A 75 -9.90 -10.19 4.71
C ALA A 75 -10.99 -9.96 5.76
N ARG A 76 -11.40 -11.04 6.43
CA ARG A 76 -12.17 -10.95 7.67
C ARG A 76 -11.62 -11.90 8.74
N ILE A 77 -11.73 -11.47 9.99
CA ILE A 77 -11.34 -12.23 11.18
C ILE A 77 -12.51 -12.27 12.16
N ARG A 78 -12.69 -13.40 12.84
CA ARG A 78 -13.62 -13.52 13.96
C ARG A 78 -12.89 -14.08 15.17
N LEU A 79 -13.20 -13.51 16.33
CA LEU A 79 -12.61 -13.89 17.59
C LEU A 79 -13.60 -14.73 18.38
N SER A 80 -13.10 -15.74 19.09
CA SER A 80 -13.90 -16.49 20.06
C SER A 80 -13.11 -16.72 21.33
N GLU A 81 -13.73 -16.54 22.49
CA GLU A 81 -13.11 -16.61 23.80
C GLU A 81 -13.60 -17.84 24.56
N PHE A 82 -12.69 -18.46 25.32
CA PHE A 82 -13.03 -19.48 26.29
C PHE A 82 -12.28 -19.25 27.59
N MET A 83 -13.00 -19.36 28.70
CA MET A 83 -12.43 -19.31 30.04
C MET A 83 -13.08 -20.32 30.95
N GLU A 84 -12.24 -21.03 31.69
CA GLU A 84 -12.67 -21.86 32.81
C GLU A 84 -11.73 -21.66 33.99
N TYR A 85 -12.26 -21.86 35.20
CA TYR A 85 -11.44 -21.79 36.39
C TYR A 85 -11.83 -22.86 37.42
N GLN A 86 -10.85 -23.25 38.22
CA GLN A 86 -11.02 -24.21 39.29
C GLN A 86 -10.57 -23.56 40.59
N LYS A 87 -11.48 -23.44 41.57
CA LYS A 87 -11.13 -22.95 42.90
C LYS A 87 -10.35 -24.02 43.67
N ARG A 88 -9.44 -23.58 44.53
CA ARG A 88 -8.61 -24.45 45.37
C ARG A 88 -9.48 -25.39 46.20
N GLY A 89 -9.18 -26.68 46.13
CA GLY A 89 -9.93 -27.72 46.84
C GLY A 89 -11.21 -28.19 46.14
N GLN A 90 -11.55 -27.63 44.97
CA GLN A 90 -12.61 -28.16 44.10
C GLN A 90 -12.02 -29.08 43.04
N THR A 91 -12.80 -30.06 42.61
CA THR A 91 -12.40 -31.04 41.58
C THR A 91 -12.94 -30.71 40.19
N GLY A 92 -13.92 -29.80 40.08
CA GLY A 92 -14.54 -29.41 38.81
C GLY A 92 -14.05 -28.04 38.33
N TRP A 93 -14.01 -27.88 37.01
CA TRP A 93 -13.83 -26.58 36.35
C TRP A 93 -15.18 -25.87 36.20
N ILE A 94 -15.19 -24.56 36.40
CA ILE A 94 -16.34 -23.68 36.22
C ILE A 94 -16.09 -22.88 34.95
N GLN A 95 -16.96 -23.04 33.96
CA GLN A 95 -16.89 -22.31 32.70
C GLN A 95 -17.54 -20.94 32.83
N VAL A 96 -16.93 -19.91 32.24
CA VAL A 96 -17.45 -18.53 32.30
C VAL A 96 -18.68 -18.34 31.40
N ALA A 97 -18.68 -18.96 30.21
CA ALA A 97 -19.77 -18.82 29.23
C ALA A 97 -20.16 -20.15 28.56
N GLY A 98 -19.85 -21.29 29.18
CA GLY A 98 -20.05 -22.62 28.59
C GLY A 98 -18.89 -23.03 27.66
N GLY A 99 -19.16 -24.00 26.77
CA GLY A 99 -18.21 -24.49 25.76
C GLY A 99 -17.35 -25.67 26.19
N ASP A 100 -16.38 -26.05 25.37
CA ASP A 100 -15.37 -27.07 25.64
C ASP A 100 -13.98 -26.51 25.34
N ARG A 101 -13.06 -26.61 26.31
CA ARG A 101 -11.66 -26.20 26.19
C ARG A 101 -10.96 -26.79 24.98
N HIS A 102 -11.34 -28.00 24.56
CA HIS A 102 -10.68 -28.74 23.50
C HIS A 102 -11.34 -28.57 22.13
N ASP A 103 -12.49 -27.88 22.06
CA ASP A 103 -13.23 -27.63 20.83
C ASP A 103 -13.55 -26.14 20.67
N SER A 104 -12.69 -25.43 19.92
CA SER A 104 -12.83 -23.98 19.67
C SER A 104 -14.11 -23.61 18.93
N SER A 105 -14.77 -24.55 18.25
CA SER A 105 -16.06 -24.27 17.58
C SER A 105 -17.20 -24.01 18.58
N THR A 106 -17.00 -24.36 19.85
CA THR A 106 -17.96 -24.15 20.94
C THR A 106 -17.67 -22.91 21.79
N TRP A 107 -16.59 -22.19 21.48
CA TRP A 107 -16.17 -21.01 22.24
C TRP A 107 -17.10 -19.83 21.95
N THR A 108 -17.20 -18.90 22.90
CA THR A 108 -18.11 -17.76 22.78
C THR A 108 -17.54 -16.75 21.81
N ILE A 109 -18.26 -16.43 20.75
CA ILE A 109 -17.85 -15.41 19.78
C ILE A 109 -17.78 -14.04 20.47
N TYR A 110 -16.70 -13.29 20.25
CA TYR A 110 -16.62 -11.90 20.67
C TYR A 110 -17.62 -11.08 19.85
N ARG A 111 -18.57 -10.47 20.54
CA ARG A 111 -19.57 -9.58 19.93
C ARG A 111 -19.49 -8.23 20.62
N PRO A 112 -19.26 -7.13 19.90
CA PRO A 112 -19.30 -5.80 20.47
C PRO A 112 -20.75 -5.35 20.71
N GLU A 113 -20.93 -4.42 21.63
CA GLU A 113 -22.16 -3.62 21.71
C GLU A 113 -22.30 -2.74 20.47
N GLU A 114 -23.53 -2.35 20.14
CA GLU A 114 -23.77 -1.44 19.01
C GLU A 114 -23.07 -0.09 19.28
N GLY A 115 -22.16 0.31 18.38
CA GLY A 115 -21.47 1.59 18.47
C GLY A 115 -20.27 1.64 19.44
N ASP A 116 -19.85 0.52 20.01
CA ASP A 116 -18.62 0.44 20.82
C ASP A 116 -17.94 -0.92 20.68
N ILE A 117 -16.87 -0.97 19.89
CA ILE A 117 -16.11 -2.21 19.67
C ILE A 117 -15.45 -2.75 20.95
N ASN A 118 -15.19 -1.89 21.93
CA ASN A 118 -14.46 -2.25 23.16
C ASN A 118 -15.37 -2.81 24.25
N SER A 119 -16.69 -2.69 24.08
CA SER A 119 -17.68 -3.19 25.02
C SER A 119 -18.29 -4.49 24.49
N ARG A 120 -18.22 -5.57 25.26
CA ARG A 120 -18.83 -6.86 24.89
C ARG A 120 -20.34 -6.85 25.07
N SER A 121 -21.06 -7.30 24.05
CA SER A 121 -22.51 -7.49 24.07
C SER A 121 -22.95 -8.61 25.02
N ALA A 122 -24.14 -8.46 25.61
CA ALA A 122 -24.79 -9.53 26.38
C ALA A 122 -25.25 -10.73 25.53
N VAL A 123 -25.23 -10.61 24.20
CA VAL A 123 -25.60 -11.69 23.27
C VAL A 123 -24.65 -12.88 23.41
N ASP A 124 -25.21 -14.10 23.45
CA ASP A 124 -24.50 -15.38 23.53
C ASP A 124 -23.48 -15.51 24.69
N GLY A 125 -23.61 -14.65 25.72
CA GLY A 125 -22.73 -14.67 26.89
C GLY A 125 -21.37 -14.00 26.68
N SER A 126 -21.15 -13.26 25.58
CA SER A 126 -19.90 -12.52 25.32
C SER A 126 -19.55 -11.58 26.49
N SER A 127 -20.52 -10.86 27.05
CA SER A 127 -20.30 -9.97 28.20
C SER A 127 -19.82 -10.66 29.49
N ASN A 128 -19.92 -12.01 29.60
CA ASN A 128 -19.44 -12.72 30.80
C ASN A 128 -17.92 -12.63 30.96
N PHE A 129 -17.19 -12.37 29.86
CA PHE A 129 -15.73 -12.21 29.87
C PHE A 129 -15.28 -10.84 30.36
N THR A 130 -16.14 -9.80 30.31
CA THR A 130 -15.81 -8.42 30.70
C THR A 130 -15.26 -8.31 32.13
N GLN A 131 -15.65 -9.21 33.02
CA GLN A 131 -15.12 -9.25 34.39
C GLN A 131 -13.66 -9.72 34.45
N TYR A 132 -13.22 -10.55 33.49
CA TYR A 132 -11.98 -11.32 33.57
C TYR A 132 -10.92 -10.90 32.55
N SER A 133 -11.31 -10.34 31.41
CA SER A 133 -10.39 -9.92 30.35
C SER A 133 -10.84 -8.65 29.64
N THR A 134 -9.86 -7.88 29.18
CA THR A 134 -10.04 -6.74 28.29
C THR A 134 -9.22 -6.98 27.02
N LEU A 135 -9.83 -6.76 25.86
CA LEU A 135 -9.14 -6.74 24.58
C LEU A 135 -8.93 -5.30 24.15
N THR A 136 -7.73 -4.99 23.69
CA THR A 136 -7.42 -3.69 23.09
C THR A 136 -7.45 -3.85 21.58
N PHE A 137 -8.36 -3.15 20.91
CA PHE A 137 -8.53 -3.21 19.46
C PHE A 137 -7.75 -2.11 18.75
N GLY A 138 -7.08 -2.48 17.67
CA GLY A 138 -6.23 -1.58 16.91
C GLY A 138 -4.88 -1.33 17.58
N TRP A 139 -3.95 -0.83 16.78
CA TRP A 139 -2.66 -0.38 17.26
C TRP A 139 -2.67 1.15 17.29
N GLU A 140 -2.88 1.75 18.47
CA GLU A 140 -2.84 3.20 18.67
C GLU A 140 -1.76 3.56 19.70
N ARG A 141 -0.64 4.10 19.22
CA ARG A 141 0.44 4.62 20.08
C ARG A 141 0.98 5.91 19.50
N ASP A 142 0.81 6.99 20.25
CA ASP A 142 1.31 8.30 19.88
C ASP A 142 2.83 8.27 19.68
N ASN A 143 3.30 8.83 18.57
CA ASN A 143 4.72 9.00 18.23
C ASN A 143 5.53 7.70 18.09
N GLN A 144 4.88 6.59 17.72
CA GLN A 144 5.58 5.37 17.31
C GLN A 144 5.37 5.09 15.82
N GLU A 145 6.38 4.53 15.17
CA GLU A 145 6.26 4.00 13.81
C GLU A 145 5.43 2.72 13.82
N GLU A 146 4.79 2.42 12.70
CA GLU A 146 3.97 1.22 12.53
C GLU A 146 4.76 -0.04 12.89
N PRO A 147 4.11 -1.05 13.50
CA PRO A 147 4.79 -2.25 13.93
C PRO A 147 5.51 -2.93 12.78
N TRP A 148 6.71 -3.41 13.10
CA TRP A 148 7.42 -4.30 12.21
C TRP A 148 6.93 -5.74 12.44
N TYR A 149 6.83 -6.48 11.36
CA TYR A 149 6.57 -7.91 11.38
C TYR A 149 7.55 -8.62 10.44
N LEU A 150 7.74 -9.92 10.65
CA LEU A 150 8.40 -10.75 9.66
C LEU A 150 7.35 -11.37 8.73
N PRO A 151 7.41 -11.15 7.41
CA PRO A 151 6.62 -11.86 6.41
C PRO A 151 6.71 -13.37 6.57
N THR A 152 5.59 -14.06 6.34
CA THR A 152 5.54 -15.51 6.51
C THR A 152 6.51 -16.25 5.58
N PHE A 153 7.12 -17.31 6.10
CA PHE A 153 7.84 -18.28 5.25
C PHE A 153 6.88 -19.21 4.50
N ASN A 154 5.61 -19.27 4.93
CA ASN A 154 4.62 -20.19 4.41
C ASN A 154 3.76 -19.58 3.32
N HIS A 155 4.25 -19.69 2.08
CA HIS A 155 3.55 -19.28 0.87
C HIS A 155 2.66 -20.39 0.26
N ASP A 156 2.50 -21.53 0.94
CA ASP A 156 1.59 -22.57 0.49
C ASP A 156 0.14 -22.12 0.76
N SER A 157 -0.60 -21.89 -0.33
CA SER A 157 -1.98 -21.40 -0.29
C SER A 157 -3.00 -22.44 0.17
N ILE A 158 -2.62 -23.72 0.23
CA ILE A 158 -3.50 -24.79 0.75
C ILE A 158 -3.14 -25.19 2.19
N ASP A 159 -2.01 -24.72 2.70
CA ASP A 159 -1.67 -24.88 4.11
C ASP A 159 -2.52 -23.91 4.94
N LEU A 160 -3.22 -24.43 5.94
CA LEU A 160 -4.13 -23.67 6.80
C LEU A 160 -3.48 -23.18 8.10
N THR A 161 -2.20 -23.49 8.32
CA THR A 161 -1.46 -23.03 9.51
C THR A 161 -1.36 -21.51 9.54
N THR A 162 -1.51 -20.90 10.71
CA THR A 162 -1.28 -19.45 10.87
C THR A 162 0.22 -19.14 10.97
N ALA A 163 0.59 -17.86 10.96
CA ALA A 163 1.90 -17.42 11.39
C ALA A 163 1.88 -17.16 12.92
N ALA A 164 1.85 -18.23 13.71
CA ALA A 164 1.77 -18.17 15.17
C ALA A 164 3.17 -18.05 15.80
N ALA A 165 3.41 -17.02 16.62
CA ALA A 165 4.70 -16.77 17.28
C ALA A 165 4.60 -16.65 18.81
N GLY A 166 5.71 -16.92 19.50
CA GLY A 166 5.79 -16.86 20.96
C GLY A 166 5.01 -17.99 21.66
N ASP A 167 4.12 -17.62 22.56
CA ASP A 167 3.22 -18.53 23.29
C ASP A 167 1.95 -18.87 22.48
N ALA A 168 1.77 -18.28 21.28
CA ALA A 168 0.65 -18.58 20.39
C ALA A 168 0.66 -20.05 19.96
N GLN A 169 -0.53 -20.60 19.73
CA GLN A 169 -0.70 -21.97 19.26
C GLN A 169 -1.52 -21.98 17.99
N ASP A 170 -0.91 -22.44 16.90
CA ASP A 170 -1.64 -22.80 15.70
C ASP A 170 -2.64 -23.92 16.00
N TYR A 171 -3.81 -23.87 15.36
CA TYR A 171 -4.90 -24.81 15.61
C TYR A 171 -4.55 -26.26 15.20
N LEU A 172 -3.80 -26.43 14.10
CA LEU A 172 -3.43 -27.72 13.54
C LEU A 172 -2.14 -28.26 14.18
N GLU A 173 -1.10 -27.43 14.24
CA GLU A 173 0.23 -27.82 14.74
C GLU A 173 0.33 -27.78 16.27
N ARG A 174 -0.62 -27.12 16.96
CA ARG A 174 -0.67 -26.99 18.43
C ARG A 174 0.60 -26.38 19.02
N GLY A 175 1.18 -25.42 18.31
CA GLY A 175 2.39 -24.70 18.71
C GLY A 175 2.70 -23.53 17.80
N ALA A 176 3.85 -22.89 18.03
CA ALA A 176 4.34 -21.83 17.16
C ALA A 176 4.72 -22.39 15.78
N THR A 177 4.30 -21.68 14.74
CA THR A 177 4.54 -21.97 13.32
C THR A 177 5.31 -20.83 12.64
N HIS A 178 5.70 -19.81 13.42
CA HIS A 178 6.44 -18.66 12.98
C HIS A 178 7.45 -18.23 14.04
N PRO A 179 8.63 -17.71 13.65
CA PRO A 179 9.60 -17.21 14.62
C PRO A 179 9.08 -16.01 15.40
N GLY A 180 9.77 -15.71 16.50
CA GLY A 180 9.46 -14.62 17.41
C GLY A 180 9.06 -15.11 18.80
N ASP A 181 9.22 -14.25 19.80
CA ASP A 181 8.82 -14.55 21.19
C ASP A 181 7.42 -14.03 21.56
N GLY A 182 6.71 -13.47 20.56
CA GLY A 182 5.34 -12.97 20.65
C GLY A 182 5.21 -11.68 21.47
N LYS A 183 6.30 -11.05 21.89
CA LYS A 183 6.25 -9.77 22.57
C LYS A 183 5.97 -8.64 21.59
N ASP A 184 5.34 -7.61 22.13
CA ASP A 184 5.23 -6.31 21.49
C ASP A 184 6.60 -5.82 21.00
N ASN A 185 6.63 -5.21 19.81
CA ASN A 185 7.83 -4.63 19.22
C ASN A 185 9.07 -5.56 19.16
N PHE A 186 8.85 -6.88 19.01
CA PHE A 186 9.94 -7.85 18.89
C PHE A 186 10.77 -7.65 17.61
N TRP A 187 10.09 -7.38 16.48
CA TRP A 187 10.75 -7.22 15.19
C TRP A 187 11.37 -5.84 15.04
N GLN A 188 12.49 -5.78 14.33
CA GLN A 188 13.25 -4.56 14.09
C GLN A 188 13.27 -4.23 12.61
N ALA A 189 13.40 -2.94 12.30
CA ALA A 189 13.48 -2.43 10.94
C ALA A 189 14.56 -3.12 10.09
N ASN A 190 14.17 -3.55 8.89
CA ASN A 190 15.06 -4.06 7.84
C ASN A 190 15.98 -5.22 8.24
N VAL A 191 15.53 -6.11 9.12
CA VAL A 191 16.29 -7.30 9.52
C VAL A 191 15.86 -8.52 8.72
N SER A 192 16.84 -9.25 8.16
CA SER A 192 16.59 -10.47 7.40
C SER A 192 16.75 -11.75 8.23
N TYR A 193 15.81 -12.67 8.06
CA TYR A 193 15.77 -13.98 8.72
C TYR A 193 15.69 -15.08 7.66
N THR A 194 16.47 -16.15 7.83
CA THR A 194 16.48 -17.28 6.89
C THR A 194 15.87 -18.50 7.55
N ASN A 195 14.90 -19.14 6.89
CA ASN A 195 14.31 -20.38 7.41
C ASN A 195 15.36 -21.48 7.49
N GLY A 196 15.36 -22.28 8.56
CA GLY A 196 16.39 -23.30 8.81
C GLY A 196 17.67 -22.78 9.46
N GLN A 197 17.82 -21.47 9.66
CA GLN A 197 18.95 -20.93 10.41
C GLN A 197 18.92 -21.43 11.87
N ASN A 198 20.09 -21.84 12.39
CA ASN A 198 20.24 -22.47 13.70
C ASN A 198 19.47 -23.80 13.86
N ASP A 199 19.28 -24.55 12.77
CA ASP A 199 18.60 -25.85 12.75
C ASP A 199 17.11 -25.80 13.15
N ILE A 200 16.48 -24.61 13.13
CA ILE A 200 15.04 -24.43 13.35
C ILE A 200 14.37 -24.18 11.99
N VAL A 201 13.49 -25.09 11.60
CA VAL A 201 12.72 -24.99 10.35
C VAL A 201 11.26 -24.70 10.69
N TRP A 202 10.75 -23.61 10.14
CA TRP A 202 9.35 -23.21 10.22
C TRP A 202 8.57 -23.78 9.03
N PRO A 203 7.26 -24.06 9.18
CA PRO A 203 6.39 -24.48 8.07
C PRO A 203 6.51 -23.58 6.84
N GLY A 204 6.33 -24.17 5.66
CA GLY A 204 6.47 -23.49 4.37
C GLY A 204 7.81 -23.75 3.67
N SER A 205 8.23 -22.79 2.85
CA SER A 205 9.42 -22.91 2.00
C SER A 205 10.69 -23.05 2.84
N THR A 206 11.44 -24.13 2.65
CA THR A 206 12.74 -24.39 3.32
C THR A 206 13.87 -23.54 2.76
N GLU A 207 13.63 -22.84 1.65
CA GLU A 207 14.59 -21.98 0.96
C GLU A 207 14.01 -20.57 0.90
N GLY A 208 14.26 -19.76 1.93
CA GLY A 208 13.73 -18.40 1.95
C GLY A 208 14.40 -17.51 2.99
N THR A 209 14.85 -16.35 2.54
CA THR A 209 15.19 -15.22 3.41
C THR A 209 14.04 -14.23 3.36
N ARG A 210 13.57 -13.81 4.53
CA ARG A 210 12.53 -12.78 4.69
C ARG A 210 13.12 -11.59 5.39
N THR A 211 12.89 -10.41 4.87
CA THR A 211 13.21 -9.16 5.55
C THR A 211 11.94 -8.67 6.21
N THR A 212 12.05 -8.20 7.45
CA THR A 212 10.94 -7.58 8.16
C THR A 212 10.33 -6.44 7.35
N SER A 213 9.00 -6.33 7.40
CA SER A 213 8.19 -5.29 6.76
C SER A 213 7.35 -4.58 7.80
N GLN A 214 6.77 -3.44 7.46
CA GLN A 214 5.83 -2.73 8.35
C GLN A 214 4.40 -3.05 7.97
N ASN A 215 3.55 -3.13 8.98
CA ASN A 215 2.11 -3.11 8.81
C ASN A 215 1.67 -1.77 8.19
N LEU A 216 0.56 -1.78 7.47
CA LEU A 216 -0.06 -0.55 6.97
C LEU A 216 -0.41 0.37 8.13
N ARG A 217 -0.23 1.69 7.92
CA ARG A 217 -0.60 2.68 8.92
C ARG A 217 -2.10 2.65 9.17
N GLN A 218 -2.45 2.61 10.45
CA GLN A 218 -3.84 2.62 10.89
C GLN A 218 -4.45 4.02 10.69
N GLU A 219 -5.45 4.12 9.82
CA GLU A 219 -6.16 5.38 9.55
C GLU A 219 -7.17 5.71 10.65
N ARG A 220 -7.67 4.68 11.33
CA ARG A 220 -8.65 4.77 12.43
C ARG A 220 -8.56 3.50 13.28
N ASN A 221 -8.86 3.63 14.57
CA ASN A 221 -9.13 2.46 15.41
C ASN A 221 -10.22 1.58 14.78
N PRO A 222 -10.19 0.26 15.01
CA PRO A 222 -11.30 -0.61 14.66
C PRO A 222 -12.63 -0.05 15.19
N ILE A 223 -13.68 -0.16 14.37
CA ILE A 223 -15.02 0.36 14.70
C ILE A 223 -16.09 -0.69 14.45
N THR A 224 -17.31 -0.45 14.92
CA THR A 224 -18.47 -1.27 14.60
C THR A 224 -19.05 -0.93 13.22
N LEU A 225 -19.82 -1.86 12.65
CA LEU A 225 -20.54 -1.65 11.38
C LEU A 225 -21.54 -0.48 11.44
N GLN A 226 -22.09 -0.18 12.62
CA GLN A 226 -22.96 0.97 12.85
C GLN A 226 -22.18 2.29 12.74
N GLU A 227 -21.02 2.39 13.40
CA GLU A 227 -20.14 3.57 13.32
C GLU A 227 -19.64 3.77 11.88
N TRP A 228 -19.27 2.68 11.19
CA TRP A 228 -18.87 2.72 9.80
C TRP A 228 -19.95 3.32 8.88
N ARG A 229 -21.23 2.99 9.11
CA ARG A 229 -22.36 3.60 8.39
C ARG A 229 -22.46 5.10 8.65
N ALA A 230 -22.19 5.53 9.89
CA ALA A 230 -22.24 6.95 10.26
C ALA A 230 -21.17 7.79 9.53
N LEU A 231 -20.05 7.18 9.10
CA LEU A 231 -18.99 7.85 8.34
C LEU A 231 -19.47 8.38 6.98
N ARG A 232 -20.56 7.82 6.40
CA ARG A 232 -21.15 8.36 5.17
C ARG A 232 -21.60 9.81 5.37
N THR A 233 -22.31 10.06 6.47
CA THR A 233 -22.83 11.39 6.80
C THR A 233 -21.68 12.38 7.04
N GLU A 234 -20.55 11.92 7.60
CA GLU A 234 -19.36 12.75 7.73
C GLU A 234 -18.68 13.08 6.39
N ALA A 235 -18.76 12.17 5.42
CA ALA A 235 -18.21 12.36 4.08
C ALA A 235 -19.07 13.32 3.24
N GLU A 236 -20.40 13.24 3.35
CA GLU A 236 -21.34 14.14 2.66
C GLU A 236 -21.19 15.61 3.09
N ASN A 237 -20.69 15.85 4.30
CA ASN A 237 -20.43 17.18 4.85
C ASN A 237 -18.98 17.67 4.63
N ASP A 238 -18.11 16.86 4.03
CA ASP A 238 -16.76 17.24 3.64
C ASP A 238 -16.80 18.01 2.30
N GLU A 239 -16.26 19.23 2.26
CA GLU A 239 -16.21 20.07 1.05
C GLU A 239 -15.52 19.37 -0.13
N VAL A 240 -14.67 18.38 0.15
CA VAL A 240 -13.92 17.61 -0.86
C VAL A 240 -14.65 16.31 -1.25
N GLY A 241 -15.77 15.97 -0.59
CA GLY A 241 -16.61 14.80 -0.92
C GLY A 241 -15.88 13.46 -0.82
N ARG A 242 -14.88 13.36 0.07
CA ARG A 242 -14.00 12.20 0.14
C ARG A 242 -14.64 11.04 0.94
N ASN A 243 -14.51 9.82 0.43
CA ASN A 243 -15.12 8.64 1.03
C ASN A 243 -14.33 8.16 2.26
N LYS A 244 -14.86 8.43 3.46
CA LYS A 244 -14.31 7.98 4.75
C LYS A 244 -14.66 6.54 5.13
N GLN A 245 -15.54 5.88 4.36
CA GLN A 245 -15.99 4.53 4.63
C GLN A 245 -14.99 3.46 4.14
N ILE A 246 -13.94 3.83 3.42
CA ILE A 246 -12.92 2.89 2.94
C ILE A 246 -11.54 3.42 3.33
N GLY A 247 -10.72 2.58 3.96
CA GLY A 247 -9.41 2.96 4.48
C GLY A 247 -8.77 1.86 5.34
N ASN A 248 -7.55 2.11 5.81
CA ASN A 248 -6.77 1.14 6.58
C ASN A 248 -7.24 1.01 8.05
N PHE A 249 -8.40 0.36 8.24
CA PHE A 249 -8.97 0.05 9.55
C PHE A 249 -9.93 -1.16 9.47
N TRP A 250 -10.28 -1.72 10.63
CA TRP A 250 -11.21 -2.85 10.75
C TRP A 250 -12.64 -2.40 11.08
N VAL A 251 -13.63 -3.09 10.52
CA VAL A 251 -15.06 -2.87 10.80
C VAL A 251 -15.69 -4.17 11.30
N MET A 252 -16.12 -4.21 12.55
CA MET A 252 -16.74 -5.37 13.18
C MET A 252 -18.26 -5.33 13.10
N ASP A 253 -18.86 -6.39 12.56
CA ASP A 253 -20.30 -6.59 12.55
C ASP A 253 -20.77 -7.15 13.91
N PRO A 254 -21.56 -6.40 14.70
CA PRO A 254 -22.06 -6.86 15.99
C PRO A 254 -22.94 -8.12 15.90
N GLU A 255 -23.63 -8.31 14.76
CA GLU A 255 -24.57 -9.42 14.55
C GLU A 255 -23.88 -10.75 14.26
N THR A 256 -22.66 -10.74 13.73
CA THR A 256 -21.92 -11.98 13.40
C THR A 256 -20.60 -12.14 14.17
N GLY A 257 -20.04 -11.05 14.71
CA GLY A 257 -18.71 -11.01 15.33
C GLY A 257 -17.55 -11.03 14.33
N TRP A 258 -17.83 -11.01 13.02
CA TRP A 258 -16.80 -10.87 11.99
C TRP A 258 -16.33 -9.42 11.90
N ALA A 259 -15.01 -9.23 11.94
CA ALA A 259 -14.32 -7.99 11.62
C ALA A 259 -13.76 -8.03 10.20
N TYR A 260 -14.10 -7.05 9.39
CA TYR A 260 -13.73 -6.92 7.99
C TYR A 260 -12.69 -5.82 7.82
N TRP A 261 -11.63 -6.07 7.05
CA TRP A 261 -10.71 -5.01 6.66
C TRP A 261 -11.42 -4.06 5.70
N ALA A 262 -11.51 -2.78 6.05
CA ALA A 262 -12.32 -1.79 5.32
C ALA A 262 -11.65 -1.27 4.03
N ASN A 263 -10.68 -2.01 3.49
CA ASN A 263 -9.98 -1.73 2.25
C ASN A 263 -9.65 -3.04 1.53
N ARG A 264 -9.14 -2.97 0.30
CA ARG A 264 -8.42 -4.10 -0.29
C ARG A 264 -7.03 -4.17 0.35
N LEU A 265 -6.50 -5.38 0.51
CA LEU A 265 -5.11 -5.56 0.90
C LEU A 265 -4.30 -5.95 -0.33
N ASN A 266 -3.41 -5.08 -0.79
CA ASN A 266 -2.59 -5.33 -1.97
C ASN A 266 -1.45 -6.32 -1.68
N PRO A 267 -0.86 -6.91 -2.73
CA PRO A 267 0.32 -7.76 -2.61
C PRO A 267 1.43 -7.13 -1.79
N GLY A 268 2.02 -7.90 -0.87
CA GLY A 268 3.13 -7.49 -0.01
C GLY A 268 2.75 -6.62 1.18
N GLN A 269 1.47 -6.24 1.32
CA GLN A 269 0.99 -5.47 2.46
C GLN A 269 0.51 -6.39 3.60
N ALA A 270 0.57 -5.88 4.82
CA ALA A 270 -0.15 -6.42 5.97
C ALA A 270 -1.08 -5.36 6.57
N THR A 271 -2.27 -5.77 7.01
CA THR A 271 -3.21 -4.87 7.70
C THR A 271 -2.59 -4.29 8.96
N SER A 272 -3.17 -3.21 9.49
CA SER A 272 -2.95 -2.88 10.91
C SER A 272 -3.56 -3.96 11.82
N TYR A 273 -3.25 -3.89 13.11
CA TYR A 273 -3.73 -4.87 14.08
C TYR A 273 -5.25 -4.80 14.27
N LEU A 274 -5.90 -5.95 14.36
CA LEU A 274 -7.25 -6.05 14.91
C LEU A 274 -7.20 -6.00 16.43
N ILE A 275 -6.29 -6.77 17.05
CA ILE A 275 -6.02 -6.78 18.50
C ILE A 275 -4.54 -6.44 18.72
N ASP A 276 -4.25 -5.64 19.74
CA ASP A 276 -2.89 -5.32 20.24
C ASP A 276 -2.63 -5.91 21.64
N GLU A 277 -3.68 -6.11 22.46
CA GLU A 277 -3.52 -6.62 23.83
C GLU A 277 -4.69 -7.52 24.23
N ALA A 278 -4.41 -8.58 24.99
CA ALA A 278 -5.40 -9.41 25.66
C ALA A 278 -5.10 -9.50 27.15
N ARG A 279 -5.49 -8.45 27.88
CA ARG A 279 -5.15 -8.27 29.29
C ARG A 279 -6.08 -9.03 30.22
N MET A 280 -5.51 -9.71 31.21
CA MET A 280 -6.27 -10.36 32.28
C MET A 280 -6.56 -9.38 33.42
N GLU A 281 -7.84 -9.24 33.76
CA GLU A 281 -8.32 -8.31 34.77
C GLU A 281 -8.13 -8.85 36.21
N ASP A 282 -8.23 -7.95 37.18
CA ASP A 282 -8.03 -8.26 38.60
C ASP A 282 -8.92 -9.41 39.09
N ALA A 283 -10.14 -9.54 38.56
CA ALA A 283 -11.03 -10.63 38.96
C ALA A 283 -10.50 -12.01 38.54
N ALA A 284 -9.84 -12.12 37.38
CA ALA A 284 -9.18 -13.36 36.97
C ALA A 284 -7.97 -13.65 37.87
N ARG A 285 -7.17 -12.63 38.18
CA ARG A 285 -5.99 -12.74 39.07
C ARG A 285 -6.38 -13.08 40.51
N ALA A 286 -7.59 -12.68 40.95
CA ALA A 286 -8.12 -12.95 42.28
C ALA A 286 -8.67 -14.38 42.46
N ILE A 287 -8.76 -15.18 41.39
CA ILE A 287 -9.20 -16.58 41.47
C ILE A 287 -8.24 -17.36 42.37
N GLN A 288 -8.73 -17.79 43.53
CA GLN A 288 -7.97 -18.64 44.44
C GLN A 288 -7.90 -20.07 43.90
N GLY A 289 -7.07 -20.32 42.91
CA GLY A 289 -6.99 -21.59 42.20
C GLY A 289 -6.22 -21.47 40.89
N SER A 290 -6.71 -22.15 39.85
CA SER A 290 -6.16 -22.05 38.49
C SER A 290 -7.25 -21.58 37.53
N TYR A 291 -6.86 -20.84 36.49
CA TYR A 291 -7.74 -20.53 35.38
C TYR A 291 -7.05 -20.84 34.05
N TYR A 292 -7.86 -21.07 33.02
CA TYR A 292 -7.47 -21.13 31.64
C TYR A 292 -8.27 -20.09 30.88
N TYR A 293 -7.59 -19.32 30.04
CA TYR A 293 -8.18 -18.38 29.12
C TYR A 293 -7.50 -18.54 27.76
N ALA A 294 -8.27 -18.48 26.69
CA ALA A 294 -7.76 -18.51 25.34
C ALA A 294 -8.69 -17.75 24.38
N ILE A 295 -8.07 -17.22 23.32
CA ILE A 295 -8.74 -16.59 22.19
C ILE A 295 -8.43 -17.45 20.97
N HIS A 296 -9.47 -17.81 20.24
CA HIS A 296 -9.38 -18.45 18.93
C HIS A 296 -9.61 -17.40 17.85
N VAL A 297 -8.74 -17.41 16.84
CA VAL A 297 -8.82 -16.53 15.66
C VAL A 297 -9.27 -17.37 14.47
N ASP A 298 -10.46 -17.07 13.97
CA ASP A 298 -11.02 -17.63 12.74
C ASP A 298 -10.91 -16.59 11.62
N SER A 299 -10.73 -17.01 10.37
CA SER A 299 -10.51 -16.07 9.27
C SER A 299 -11.03 -16.57 7.93
N GLU A 300 -11.40 -15.62 7.08
CA GLU A 300 -11.57 -15.87 5.65
C GLU A 300 -10.83 -14.81 4.86
N LEU A 301 -10.05 -15.28 3.88
CA LEU A 301 -9.16 -14.47 3.07
C LEU A 301 -9.48 -14.80 1.62
N ILE A 302 -10.12 -13.86 0.91
CA ILE A 302 -10.69 -14.11 -0.42
C ILE A 302 -10.10 -13.20 -1.47
N ASN A 303 -9.97 -13.71 -2.68
CA ASN A 303 -9.67 -12.88 -3.84
C ASN A 303 -10.84 -11.92 -4.12
N VAL A 304 -10.55 -10.63 -4.31
CA VAL A 304 -11.57 -9.59 -4.56
C VAL A 304 -12.42 -9.89 -5.79
N SER A 305 -11.79 -10.39 -6.86
CA SER A 305 -12.40 -10.51 -8.19
C SER A 305 -13.17 -11.82 -8.42
N ALA A 306 -12.78 -12.90 -7.73
CA ALA A 306 -13.24 -14.25 -8.04
C ALA A 306 -14.19 -14.85 -6.99
N GLU A 307 -14.13 -14.39 -5.74
CA GLU A 307 -14.72 -15.12 -4.61
C GLU A 307 -15.68 -14.25 -3.76
N ARG A 308 -16.40 -14.92 -2.86
CA ARG A 308 -17.29 -14.32 -1.85
C ARG A 308 -17.03 -14.95 -0.49
N PHE A 309 -17.30 -14.20 0.58
CA PHE A 309 -17.18 -14.76 1.92
C PHE A 309 -18.25 -15.82 2.16
N SER A 310 -18.00 -16.74 3.08
CA SER A 310 -19.03 -17.70 3.46
C SER A 310 -20.21 -16.97 4.12
N HIS A 311 -21.42 -17.44 3.82
CA HIS A 311 -22.67 -16.86 4.34
C HIS A 311 -22.87 -15.37 3.98
N GLU A 312 -22.18 -14.87 2.96
CA GLU A 312 -22.36 -13.49 2.47
C GLU A 312 -23.78 -13.26 1.92
N ASP A 313 -24.45 -14.31 1.45
CA ASP A 313 -25.87 -14.29 1.04
C ASP A 313 -26.85 -14.01 2.18
N GLN A 314 -26.37 -14.02 3.42
CA GLN A 314 -27.13 -13.73 4.65
C GLN A 314 -26.71 -12.40 5.27
N ALA A 315 -25.87 -11.62 4.58
CA ALA A 315 -25.41 -10.32 5.05
C ALA A 315 -26.60 -9.37 5.26
N SER A 316 -26.52 -8.54 6.31
CA SER A 316 -27.41 -7.39 6.44
C SER A 316 -27.13 -6.39 5.32
N GLU A 317 -28.11 -5.54 4.99
CA GLU A 317 -27.93 -4.45 4.00
C GLU A 317 -26.69 -3.58 4.31
N ALA A 318 -26.32 -3.47 5.60
CA ALA A 318 -25.14 -2.76 6.07
C ALA A 318 -23.84 -3.38 5.57
N LEU A 319 -23.78 -4.69 5.74
CA LEU A 319 -22.63 -5.49 5.45
C LEU A 319 -22.49 -5.67 3.94
N GLU A 320 -23.60 -5.91 3.23
CA GLU A 320 -23.61 -5.91 1.76
C GLU A 320 -23.02 -4.61 1.21
N GLU A 321 -23.45 -3.47 1.75
CA GLU A 321 -22.92 -2.17 1.33
C GLU A 321 -21.42 -2.02 1.63
N LEU A 322 -20.95 -2.45 2.80
CA LEU A 322 -19.52 -2.44 3.15
C LEU A 322 -18.72 -3.28 2.15
N LEU A 323 -19.16 -4.51 1.91
CA LEU A 323 -18.48 -5.46 1.03
C LEU A 323 -18.47 -4.97 -0.41
N ASP A 324 -19.58 -4.43 -0.90
CA ASP A 324 -19.66 -3.81 -2.22
C ASP A 324 -18.74 -2.59 -2.33
N ARG A 325 -18.65 -1.76 -1.29
CA ARG A 325 -17.72 -0.61 -1.29
C ARG A 325 -16.26 -1.05 -1.28
N ILE A 326 -15.90 -2.15 -0.62
CA ILE A 326 -14.54 -2.70 -0.68
C ILE A 326 -14.24 -3.26 -2.09
N ARG A 327 -15.24 -3.88 -2.75
CA ARG A 327 -15.08 -4.45 -4.10
C ARG A 327 -15.11 -3.44 -5.23
N VAL A 328 -15.93 -2.40 -5.10
CA VAL A 328 -16.04 -1.31 -6.09
C VAL A 328 -14.98 -0.25 -5.83
N GLY A 329 -14.72 0.06 -4.56
CA GLY A 329 -13.83 1.12 -4.09
C GLY A 329 -12.43 0.66 -3.71
N ALA A 330 -11.55 1.66 -3.57
CA ALA A 330 -10.12 1.67 -3.27
C ALA A 330 -9.18 0.73 -4.05
N ASP A 331 -8.02 1.28 -4.35
CA ASP A 331 -6.85 0.64 -4.94
C ASP A 331 -5.99 -0.09 -3.90
N GLY A 332 -6.53 -0.34 -2.69
CA GLY A 332 -5.81 -0.88 -1.54
C GLY A 332 -4.80 0.08 -0.90
N ASN A 333 -4.76 1.33 -1.37
CA ASN A 333 -3.85 2.35 -0.83
C ASN A 333 -4.53 3.23 0.21
N ALA A 334 -3.72 3.89 1.04
CA ALA A 334 -4.19 4.79 2.07
C ALA A 334 -5.11 5.90 1.52
N SER A 335 -6.10 6.27 2.30
CA SER A 335 -7.06 7.30 1.94
C SER A 335 -6.39 8.66 1.74
N PRO A 336 -6.79 9.49 0.76
CA PRO A 336 -6.26 10.85 0.60
C PRO A 336 -6.49 11.77 1.81
N GLN A 337 -7.36 11.39 2.75
CA GLN A 337 -7.63 12.15 3.97
C GLN A 337 -6.57 11.91 5.04
N PHE A 338 -5.79 10.85 4.89
CA PHE A 338 -4.86 10.39 5.89
C PHE A 338 -3.46 10.33 5.30
N PRO A 339 -2.58 11.27 5.68
CA PRO A 339 -1.17 11.22 5.32
C PRO A 339 -0.57 9.87 5.73
N ALA A 340 0.02 9.17 4.76
CA ALA A 340 0.66 7.88 4.99
C ALA A 340 2.09 7.90 4.44
N PRO A 341 3.03 7.11 5.02
CA PRO A 341 4.36 6.99 4.46
C PRO A 341 4.29 6.40 3.04
N VAL A 342 5.27 6.72 2.19
CA VAL A 342 5.22 6.34 0.76
C VAL A 342 5.15 4.83 0.55
N ARG A 343 5.70 4.03 1.47
CA ARG A 343 5.64 2.56 1.47
C ARG A 343 4.23 1.97 1.52
N ASP A 344 3.24 2.73 2.02
CA ASP A 344 1.85 2.27 2.12
C ASP A 344 1.13 2.33 0.77
N PHE A 345 1.75 2.94 -0.24
CA PHE A 345 1.19 3.10 -1.57
C PHE A 345 1.74 2.07 -2.54
N THR A 346 0.86 1.32 -3.19
CA THR A 346 1.10 0.48 -4.36
C THR A 346 0.66 1.26 -5.61
N PHE A 347 1.60 1.87 -6.32
CA PHE A 347 1.33 2.78 -7.44
C PHE A 347 0.80 2.07 -8.70
N SER A 348 1.09 0.79 -8.85
CA SER A 348 0.60 -0.02 -9.97
C SER A 348 -0.92 -0.24 -9.92
N THR A 349 -1.54 -0.22 -8.74
CA THR A 349 -2.99 -0.44 -8.56
C THR A 349 -3.82 0.84 -8.65
N MET A 350 -3.20 2.03 -8.56
CA MET A 350 -3.90 3.33 -8.59
C MET A 350 -4.63 3.62 -9.92
N ARG A 351 -4.19 2.99 -11.02
CA ARG A 351 -4.74 3.18 -12.37
C ARG A 351 -6.02 2.38 -12.63
N ASP A 352 -6.21 1.25 -11.94
CA ASP A 352 -7.24 0.26 -12.28
C ASP A 352 -8.67 0.70 -11.88
N THR A 353 -8.81 1.82 -11.19
CA THR A 353 -10.10 2.44 -10.92
C THR A 353 -10.49 3.34 -12.11
N ALA A 354 -11.58 2.99 -12.82
CA ALA A 354 -11.99 3.68 -14.05
C ALA A 354 -12.07 5.22 -13.88
N GLY A 355 -11.17 5.97 -14.54
CA GLY A 355 -11.13 7.43 -14.51
C GLY A 355 -10.51 8.08 -13.25
N SER A 356 -9.68 7.35 -12.50
CA SER A 356 -9.45 7.61 -11.07
C SER A 356 -8.93 8.98 -10.68
N ASN A 357 -8.14 9.65 -11.53
CA ASN A 357 -7.49 10.92 -11.19
C ASN A 357 -6.98 10.92 -9.73
N ARG A 358 -6.42 9.76 -9.30
CA ARG A 358 -6.31 9.36 -7.88
C ARG A 358 -5.49 10.39 -7.14
N ILE A 359 -6.12 11.05 -6.18
CA ILE A 359 -5.45 11.96 -5.25
C ILE A 359 -5.00 11.13 -4.06
N PHE A 360 -3.78 11.28 -3.58
CA PHE A 360 -3.25 10.63 -2.39
C PHE A 360 -2.35 11.58 -1.62
N THR A 361 -2.18 11.35 -0.32
CA THR A 361 -1.44 12.26 0.56
C THR A 361 -0.30 11.51 1.22
N VAL A 362 0.93 11.93 0.93
CA VAL A 362 2.15 11.31 1.46
C VAL A 362 2.61 12.09 2.68
N ASP A 363 2.89 11.38 3.76
CA ASP A 363 3.51 11.94 4.95
C ASP A 363 4.92 12.45 4.63
N SER A 364 5.23 13.67 5.04
CA SER A 364 6.40 14.42 4.56
C SER A 364 6.96 15.33 5.65
N PRO A 365 8.26 15.69 5.60
CA PRO A 365 8.83 16.63 6.56
C PRO A 365 8.07 17.96 6.57
N GLY A 366 7.63 18.39 7.75
CA GLY A 366 6.81 19.59 7.91
C GLY A 366 5.33 19.31 7.68
N GLU A 367 4.88 19.42 6.43
CA GLU A 367 3.46 19.29 6.07
C GLU A 367 3.24 18.15 5.05
N PRO A 368 2.17 17.36 5.20
CA PRO A 368 1.80 16.33 4.23
C PRO A 368 1.67 16.86 2.80
N GLN A 369 2.18 16.09 1.85
CA GLN A 369 2.19 16.46 0.44
C GLN A 369 1.11 15.68 -0.31
N GLU A 370 0.18 16.39 -0.92
CA GLU A 370 -0.90 15.79 -1.71
C GLU A 370 -0.49 15.70 -3.19
N PHE A 371 -0.70 14.53 -3.79
CA PHE A 371 -0.35 14.23 -5.17
C PHE A 371 -1.54 13.71 -5.95
N ARG A 372 -1.46 13.87 -7.26
CA ARG A 372 -2.33 13.26 -8.26
C ARG A 372 -1.51 12.23 -9.04
N TYR A 373 -2.04 11.02 -9.16
CA TYR A 373 -1.52 10.01 -10.05
C TYR A 373 -1.88 10.33 -11.50
N LEU A 374 -0.88 10.29 -12.40
CA LEU A 374 -1.05 10.64 -13.80
C LEU A 374 -0.97 9.43 -14.73
N GLU A 375 0.02 8.56 -14.56
CA GLU A 375 0.27 7.48 -15.51
C GLU A 375 1.03 6.31 -14.89
N ASN A 376 0.65 5.09 -15.29
CA ASN A 376 1.49 3.91 -15.16
C ASN A 376 2.35 3.79 -16.43
N MET A 377 3.64 4.09 -16.33
CA MET A 377 4.61 4.02 -17.41
C MET A 377 5.19 2.59 -17.50
N GLU A 378 5.81 2.25 -18.63
CA GLU A 378 6.44 0.93 -18.77
C GLU A 378 7.58 0.74 -17.75
N GLY A 379 7.79 -0.48 -17.27
CA GLY A 379 8.96 -0.82 -16.44
C GLY A 379 8.87 -0.45 -14.97
N GLY A 380 7.66 -0.34 -14.39
CA GLY A 380 7.48 -0.02 -12.96
C GLY A 380 7.59 1.48 -12.65
N TYR A 381 7.63 2.31 -13.68
CA TYR A 381 7.64 3.77 -13.51
C TYR A 381 6.23 4.32 -13.40
N HIS A 382 6.03 5.30 -12.53
CA HIS A 382 4.74 5.94 -12.30
C HIS A 382 4.90 7.45 -12.31
N TRP A 383 4.05 8.14 -13.06
CA TRP A 383 4.06 9.59 -13.15
C TRP A 383 3.04 10.16 -12.17
N ILE A 384 3.48 11.08 -11.32
CA ILE A 384 2.64 11.81 -10.36
C ILE A 384 2.91 13.32 -10.45
N ILE A 385 1.98 14.13 -9.97
CA ILE A 385 2.14 15.58 -9.88
C ILE A 385 1.59 16.09 -8.55
N SER A 386 2.22 17.11 -7.97
CA SER A 386 1.66 17.80 -6.81
C SER A 386 0.22 18.23 -7.10
N ASN A 387 -0.68 18.00 -6.15
CA ASN A 387 -2.06 18.42 -6.29
C ASN A 387 -2.22 19.93 -6.10
N SER A 388 -1.25 20.60 -5.47
CA SER A 388 -1.23 22.06 -5.23
C SER A 388 -0.14 22.80 -6.02
N VAL A 389 -0.27 24.12 -6.12
CA VAL A 389 0.74 24.98 -6.75
C VAL A 389 1.70 25.52 -5.69
N LEU A 390 3.00 25.47 -5.96
CA LEU A 390 4.01 26.23 -5.22
C LEU A 390 3.92 27.69 -5.64
N THR A 391 3.03 28.43 -4.98
CA THR A 391 2.66 29.81 -5.36
C THR A 391 3.79 30.82 -5.18
N TYR A 392 3.55 32.05 -5.62
CA TYR A 392 4.53 33.15 -5.55
C TYR A 392 5.86 32.82 -6.23
N THR A 393 5.83 31.98 -7.25
CA THR A 393 7.02 31.49 -7.95
C THR A 393 6.98 31.96 -9.40
N SER A 394 7.99 32.70 -9.83
CA SER A 394 8.11 33.11 -11.22
C SER A 394 8.56 31.94 -12.10
N TRP A 395 8.47 32.09 -13.42
CA TRP A 395 8.95 31.06 -14.34
C TRP A 395 10.47 30.88 -14.24
N TYR A 396 11.22 31.95 -13.92
CA TYR A 396 12.67 31.88 -13.75
C TYR A 396 13.09 31.19 -12.45
N GLU A 397 12.26 31.28 -11.41
CA GLU A 397 12.52 30.70 -10.09
C GLU A 397 11.92 29.30 -9.94
N GLN A 398 11.14 28.81 -10.93
CA GLN A 398 10.38 27.58 -10.77
C GLN A 398 11.26 26.36 -10.54
N GLU A 399 12.41 26.29 -11.19
CA GLU A 399 13.36 25.17 -11.07
C GLU A 399 13.96 25.15 -9.67
N ASP A 400 14.63 26.24 -9.26
CA ASP A 400 15.16 26.40 -7.90
C ASP A 400 14.10 26.15 -6.80
N ARG A 401 12.86 26.60 -7.00
CA ARG A 401 11.77 26.37 -6.04
C ARG A 401 11.36 24.90 -5.97
N MET A 402 11.32 24.20 -7.10
CA MET A 402 11.00 22.77 -7.16
C MET A 402 12.13 21.93 -6.58
N ASP A 403 13.39 22.31 -6.78
CA ASP A 403 14.55 21.65 -6.17
C ASP A 403 14.51 21.80 -4.64
N ALA A 404 14.26 23.02 -4.14
CA ALA A 404 14.08 23.23 -2.70
C ALA A 404 12.91 22.43 -2.12
N TRP A 405 11.76 22.39 -2.84
CA TRP A 405 10.62 21.55 -2.45
C TRP A 405 10.99 20.06 -2.41
N PHE A 406 11.69 19.58 -3.44
CA PHE A 406 12.11 18.19 -3.53
C PHE A 406 13.04 17.81 -2.36
N ASP A 407 14.04 18.63 -2.07
CA ASP A 407 15.06 18.31 -1.07
C ASP A 407 14.63 18.53 0.38
N GLU A 408 13.77 19.52 0.63
CA GLU A 408 13.41 19.96 1.98
C GLU A 408 12.00 19.49 2.39
N GLU A 409 11.06 19.39 1.45
CA GLU A 409 9.65 19.08 1.74
C GLU A 409 9.27 17.63 1.43
N LEU A 410 10.13 16.83 0.79
CA LEU A 410 9.92 15.38 0.61
C LEU A 410 10.82 14.56 1.53
N SER A 411 10.26 13.46 2.05
CA SER A 411 11.03 12.52 2.87
C SER A 411 12.15 11.85 2.06
N LEU A 412 13.20 11.41 2.74
CA LEU A 412 14.30 10.66 2.11
C LEU A 412 13.80 9.36 1.48
N GLU A 413 12.86 8.68 2.13
CA GLU A 413 12.22 7.46 1.61
C GLU A 413 11.52 7.72 0.27
N PHE A 414 10.79 8.83 0.18
CA PHE A 414 10.11 9.19 -1.06
C PHE A 414 11.08 9.60 -2.16
N ARG A 415 12.09 10.44 -1.85
CA ARG A 415 13.12 10.81 -2.82
C ARG A 415 13.87 9.61 -3.38
N ALA A 416 14.10 8.56 -2.58
CA ALA A 416 14.76 7.34 -3.03
C ALA A 416 13.97 6.57 -4.10
N LEU A 417 12.66 6.79 -4.22
CA LEU A 417 11.83 6.20 -5.27
C LEU A 417 11.83 7.03 -6.56
N VAL A 418 12.31 8.27 -6.55
CA VAL A 418 12.22 9.17 -7.69
C VAL A 418 13.23 8.76 -8.76
N ALA A 419 12.71 8.50 -9.95
CA ALA A 419 13.50 8.12 -11.10
C ALA A 419 14.23 9.32 -11.70
N PRO A 420 15.43 9.11 -12.26
CA PRO A 420 16.18 10.18 -12.89
C PRO A 420 15.52 10.68 -14.19
N VAL A 421 15.51 12.00 -14.37
CA VAL A 421 15.09 12.70 -15.60
C VAL A 421 16.24 13.56 -16.12
N ALA A 422 16.10 14.13 -17.33
CA ALA A 422 17.14 14.98 -17.90
C ALA A 422 17.45 16.20 -17.00
N GLU A 423 18.72 16.50 -16.78
CA GLU A 423 19.19 17.70 -16.05
C GLU A 423 18.72 19.00 -16.71
N SER A 424 18.53 19.00 -18.04
CA SER A 424 17.97 20.15 -18.76
C SER A 424 17.08 19.71 -19.92
N PHE A 425 16.09 20.54 -20.23
CA PHE A 425 15.10 20.26 -21.28
C PHE A 425 15.32 21.16 -22.50
N SER A 426 15.22 20.55 -23.69
CA SER A 426 15.15 21.30 -24.95
C SER A 426 13.69 21.63 -25.26
N THR A 427 13.23 22.79 -24.80
CA THR A 427 11.80 23.11 -24.76
C THR A 427 11.21 23.68 -26.05
N GLY A 428 12.05 24.16 -26.97
CA GLY A 428 11.66 25.04 -28.07
C GLY A 428 11.09 26.39 -27.58
N ASP A 429 10.54 27.19 -28.50
CA ASP A 429 9.78 28.42 -28.19
C ASP A 429 8.62 28.56 -29.18
N VAL A 430 7.41 28.84 -28.68
CA VAL A 430 6.23 29.01 -29.54
C VAL A 430 5.21 29.98 -28.97
N HIS A 431 4.67 30.82 -29.85
CA HIS A 431 3.60 31.78 -29.56
C HIS A 431 2.23 31.11 -29.34
N ASP A 432 1.28 31.79 -28.69
CA ASP A 432 -0.15 31.44 -28.78
C ASP A 432 -0.79 32.10 -30.02
N SER A 433 -1.70 31.38 -30.69
CA SER A 433 -2.46 31.95 -31.79
C SER A 433 -3.54 32.93 -31.26
N ARG A 434 -3.47 34.20 -31.68
CA ARG A 434 -4.50 35.19 -31.29
C ARG A 434 -5.91 34.75 -31.69
N VAL A 435 -6.86 34.93 -30.78
CA VAL A 435 -8.29 35.05 -31.10
C VAL A 435 -8.46 36.29 -31.99
N GLY A 436 -8.62 36.09 -33.31
CA GLY A 436 -8.78 37.20 -34.27
C GLY A 436 -8.07 37.05 -35.63
N GLY A 437 -7.36 35.96 -35.90
CA GLY A 437 -7.28 35.45 -37.28
C GLY A 437 -6.00 35.61 -38.12
N THR A 438 -4.84 35.97 -37.55
CA THR A 438 -3.45 35.52 -37.89
C THR A 438 -2.42 36.47 -37.28
N THR A 439 -1.39 35.99 -36.57
CA THR A 439 -0.17 35.40 -37.15
C THR A 439 0.55 34.49 -36.13
N GLY A 440 0.73 33.20 -36.46
CA GLY A 440 1.68 32.24 -35.85
C GLY A 440 1.39 31.76 -34.41
N GLY A 441 1.66 30.48 -34.12
CA GLY A 441 1.62 29.92 -32.75
C GLY A 441 0.87 28.60 -32.60
N LEU A 442 0.88 28.03 -31.39
CA LEU A 442 0.02 26.92 -31.01
C LEU A 442 -1.45 27.34 -31.03
N GLN A 443 -2.31 26.43 -31.48
CA GLN A 443 -3.75 26.62 -31.62
C GLN A 443 -4.46 25.77 -30.59
N ILE A 444 -5.24 26.40 -29.72
CA ILE A 444 -6.04 25.71 -28.72
C ILE A 444 -7.44 25.47 -29.29
N SER A 445 -7.87 24.21 -29.32
CA SER A 445 -9.26 23.87 -29.60
C SER A 445 -10.15 24.32 -28.44
N GLY A 446 -11.07 25.24 -28.69
CA GLY A 446 -12.04 25.69 -27.68
C GLY A 446 -13.01 24.60 -27.21
N THR A 447 -13.15 23.49 -27.94
CA THR A 447 -14.04 22.37 -27.58
C THR A 447 -13.30 21.21 -26.94
N LEU A 448 -12.05 20.97 -27.35
CA LEU A 448 -11.25 19.85 -26.83
C LEU A 448 -10.25 20.27 -25.76
N LEU A 449 -10.00 21.58 -25.58
CA LEU A 449 -8.94 22.10 -24.69
C LEU A 449 -7.56 21.49 -25.01
N SER A 450 -7.33 21.25 -26.30
CA SER A 450 -6.16 20.57 -26.87
C SER A 450 -5.38 21.49 -27.80
N ILE A 451 -4.09 21.24 -27.94
CA ILE A 451 -3.27 21.88 -28.97
C ILE A 451 -3.44 21.13 -30.30
N THR A 452 -4.00 21.78 -31.32
CA THR A 452 -4.38 21.13 -32.59
C THR A 452 -3.26 21.09 -33.63
N ASN A 453 -2.21 21.89 -33.45
CA ASN A 453 -1.12 22.03 -34.41
C ASN A 453 0.27 21.81 -33.79
N LEU A 454 0.37 21.04 -32.70
CA LEU A 454 1.65 20.77 -32.01
C LEU A 454 2.69 20.17 -32.97
N SER A 455 2.27 19.36 -33.94
CA SER A 455 3.15 18.76 -34.96
C SER A 455 3.85 19.79 -35.88
N ALA A 456 3.37 21.03 -35.94
CA ALA A 456 4.04 22.11 -36.65
C ALA A 456 5.26 22.67 -35.90
N TYR A 457 5.47 22.26 -34.64
CA TYR A 457 6.53 22.72 -33.75
C TYR A 457 7.31 21.53 -33.20
N PRO A 458 8.20 20.91 -34.01
CA PRO A 458 8.83 19.64 -33.67
C PRO A 458 9.67 19.67 -32.40
N GLU A 459 10.34 20.79 -32.09
CA GLU A 459 11.10 20.95 -30.84
C GLU A 459 10.17 20.94 -29.62
N VAL A 460 9.08 21.70 -29.65
CA VAL A 460 8.08 21.73 -28.58
C VAL A 460 7.37 20.38 -28.45
N ALA A 461 7.09 19.71 -29.57
CA ALA A 461 6.48 18.38 -29.58
C ALA A 461 7.41 17.28 -29.04
N ALA A 462 8.72 17.44 -29.20
CA ALA A 462 9.74 16.52 -28.73
C ALA A 462 10.12 16.73 -27.26
N ASP A 463 9.76 17.88 -26.66
CA ASP A 463 9.94 18.17 -25.23
C ASP A 463 8.99 17.32 -24.36
N ARG A 464 9.19 16.00 -24.38
CA ARG A 464 8.47 15.01 -23.59
C ARG A 464 9.34 14.52 -22.46
N THR A 465 8.82 14.59 -21.23
CA THR A 465 9.54 14.05 -20.08
C THR A 465 9.57 12.52 -20.17
N ARG A 466 10.73 11.94 -19.87
CA ARG A 466 10.98 10.51 -19.81
C ARG A 466 12.05 10.24 -18.77
N VAL A 467 12.11 8.99 -18.31
CA VAL A 467 13.24 8.52 -17.52
C VAL A 467 14.51 8.59 -18.38
N VAL A 468 15.57 9.17 -17.81
CA VAL A 468 16.91 9.23 -18.39
C VAL A 468 17.84 8.58 -17.39
N SER A 469 18.61 7.58 -17.80
CA SER A 469 19.49 6.89 -16.85
C SER A 469 20.57 7.84 -16.30
N GLU A 470 21.02 7.63 -15.07
CA GLU A 470 22.12 8.43 -14.50
C GLU A 470 23.39 8.35 -15.37
N ALA A 471 23.62 7.21 -16.02
CA ALA A 471 24.72 7.02 -16.96
C ALA A 471 24.63 7.94 -18.20
N GLU A 472 23.44 8.38 -18.56
CA GLU A 472 23.15 9.34 -19.64
C GLU A 472 23.04 10.79 -19.13
N GLY A 473 23.34 11.02 -17.85
CA GLY A 473 23.27 12.33 -17.20
C GLY A 473 21.90 12.65 -16.60
N GLY A 474 21.05 11.65 -16.37
CA GLY A 474 19.81 11.84 -15.65
C GLY A 474 20.03 12.07 -14.15
N ILE A 475 19.16 12.87 -13.53
CA ILE A 475 19.19 13.17 -12.09
C ILE A 475 17.80 12.94 -11.48
N PRO A 476 17.69 12.32 -10.29
CA PRO A 476 16.43 12.28 -9.55
C PRO A 476 16.02 13.69 -9.14
N SER A 477 14.99 14.24 -9.78
CA SER A 477 14.53 15.60 -9.51
C SER A 477 13.05 15.78 -9.84
N ALA A 478 12.48 16.85 -9.27
CA ALA A 478 11.18 17.35 -9.66
C ALA A 478 11.29 18.17 -10.95
N PHE A 479 10.23 18.19 -11.76
CA PHE A 479 10.21 18.94 -13.01
C PHE A 479 8.85 19.58 -13.28
N ALA A 480 8.85 20.69 -14.02
CA ALA A 480 7.63 21.32 -14.52
C ALA A 480 7.24 20.67 -15.85
N LEU A 481 5.95 20.36 -16.05
CA LEU A 481 5.47 19.77 -17.31
C LEU A 481 5.64 20.73 -18.50
N SER A 482 5.87 20.17 -19.69
CA SER A 482 5.79 20.93 -20.95
C SER A 482 4.37 20.96 -21.52
N VAL A 483 4.15 21.77 -22.55
CA VAL A 483 2.93 21.69 -23.37
C VAL A 483 2.74 20.29 -23.97
N ALA A 484 3.81 19.64 -24.43
CA ALA A 484 3.74 18.30 -25.01
C ALA A 484 3.39 17.23 -23.97
N ASP A 485 3.87 17.36 -22.73
CA ASP A 485 3.50 16.47 -21.64
C ASP A 485 2.02 16.61 -21.28
N VAL A 486 1.53 17.84 -21.10
CA VAL A 486 0.11 18.06 -20.81
C VAL A 486 -0.78 17.57 -21.95
N GLN A 487 -0.39 17.84 -23.21
CA GLN A 487 -1.11 17.36 -24.38
C GLN A 487 -1.18 15.82 -24.40
N TYR A 488 -0.08 15.14 -24.09
CA TYR A 488 -0.07 13.68 -24.00
C TYR A 488 -0.89 13.13 -22.84
N LEU A 489 -0.72 13.69 -21.64
CA LEU A 489 -1.47 13.26 -20.46
C LEU A 489 -2.99 13.44 -20.61
N THR A 490 -3.40 14.31 -21.54
CA THR A 490 -4.82 14.54 -21.85
C THR A 490 -5.34 13.70 -23.02
N PHE A 491 -4.59 13.58 -24.12
CA PHE A 491 -5.08 12.99 -25.39
C PHE A 491 -4.26 11.82 -25.92
N GLY A 492 -3.15 11.50 -25.27
CA GLY A 492 -2.33 10.34 -25.56
C GLY A 492 -3.01 9.05 -25.10
N THR A 493 -2.23 7.97 -25.05
CA THR A 493 -2.67 6.69 -24.52
C THR A 493 -2.80 6.68 -22.98
N SER A 494 -2.34 7.74 -22.33
CA SER A 494 -2.46 7.97 -20.88
C SER A 494 -3.79 8.62 -20.50
N SER A 495 -4.28 8.35 -19.29
CA SER A 495 -5.52 8.93 -18.73
C SER A 495 -5.28 9.99 -17.64
N GLY A 496 -4.08 10.54 -17.54
CA GLY A 496 -3.69 11.42 -16.42
C GLY A 496 -4.48 12.73 -16.30
N PHE A 497 -5.00 13.24 -17.42
CA PHE A 497 -5.90 14.39 -17.47
C PHE A 497 -7.18 14.10 -18.28
N ALA A 498 -7.78 12.93 -18.10
CA ALA A 498 -8.91 12.45 -18.92
C ALA A 498 -10.16 13.37 -18.91
N ASN A 499 -10.44 14.08 -17.81
CA ASN A 499 -11.55 15.05 -17.73
C ASN A 499 -11.17 16.46 -18.21
N ASN A 500 -10.02 16.61 -18.87
CA ASN A 500 -9.41 17.81 -19.45
C ASN A 500 -9.29 19.01 -18.51
N LEU A 501 -10.41 19.62 -18.09
CA LEU A 501 -10.43 20.83 -17.28
C LEU A 501 -10.16 20.51 -15.80
N SER A 502 -10.96 19.62 -15.21
CA SER A 502 -10.91 19.35 -13.76
C SER A 502 -9.58 18.74 -13.32
N ASP A 503 -9.03 17.82 -14.12
CA ASP A 503 -7.82 17.08 -13.73
C ASP A 503 -6.56 17.95 -13.82
N ARG A 504 -6.55 18.91 -14.77
CA ARG A 504 -5.46 19.89 -14.93
C ARG A 504 -5.51 21.02 -13.91
N MET A 505 -6.65 21.24 -13.24
CA MET A 505 -6.71 22.18 -12.13
C MET A 505 -5.94 21.63 -10.94
N ALA A 506 -5.12 22.48 -10.32
CA ALA A 506 -4.60 22.20 -8.97
C ALA A 506 -5.73 22.41 -7.95
N ALA A 507 -5.57 21.93 -6.71
CA ALA A 507 -6.54 22.10 -5.64
C ALA A 507 -6.53 23.52 -5.06
N SER A 508 -5.35 24.11 -4.86
CA SER A 508 -5.19 25.43 -4.22
C SER A 508 -3.96 26.19 -4.74
N PRO A 509 -3.98 27.55 -4.76
CA PRO A 509 -5.10 28.46 -4.44
C PRO A 509 -5.85 28.99 -5.66
N TRP A 510 -7.17 29.19 -5.51
CA TRP A 510 -8.03 29.60 -6.62
C TRP A 510 -7.90 31.10 -6.97
N PRO A 511 -7.85 31.49 -8.26
CA PRO A 511 -7.84 30.64 -9.44
C PRO A 511 -6.46 30.02 -9.66
N ASN A 512 -6.39 28.68 -9.75
CA ASN A 512 -5.15 27.92 -9.79
C ASN A 512 -4.43 28.09 -11.14
N ILE A 513 -3.27 28.78 -11.14
CA ILE A 513 -2.44 28.96 -12.34
C ILE A 513 -1.06 28.35 -12.09
N TRP A 514 -0.58 27.53 -13.01
CA TRP A 514 0.74 26.94 -12.89
C TRP A 514 1.54 27.01 -14.18
N TRP A 515 2.85 27.23 -14.03
CA TRP A 515 3.80 27.33 -15.13
C TRP A 515 4.03 26.00 -15.83
N LEU A 516 4.14 26.06 -17.15
CA LEU A 516 4.78 25.01 -17.95
C LEU A 516 6.22 25.42 -18.22
N ARG A 517 7.12 24.45 -18.37
CA ARG A 517 8.49 24.74 -18.78
C ARG A 517 8.60 25.27 -20.21
N THR A 518 7.55 25.14 -21.03
CA THR A 518 7.53 25.61 -22.42
C THR A 518 7.51 27.15 -22.52
N PRO A 519 8.57 27.76 -23.07
CA PRO A 519 8.65 29.18 -23.39
C PRO A 519 7.57 29.65 -24.37
N ALA A 520 7.17 30.92 -24.23
CA ALA A 520 6.36 31.62 -25.22
C ALA A 520 6.91 33.01 -25.48
N THR A 521 6.99 33.40 -26.74
CA THR A 521 7.31 34.77 -27.13
C THR A 521 6.00 35.57 -27.36
N TYR A 522 5.93 36.87 -27.07
CA TYR A 522 4.74 37.68 -27.38
C TYR A 522 4.85 38.37 -28.75
N PRO A 523 3.96 38.12 -29.73
CA PRO A 523 4.15 38.57 -31.12
C PRO A 523 4.28 40.09 -31.32
N LEU A 524 3.58 40.91 -30.52
CA LEU A 524 3.65 42.38 -30.65
C LEU A 524 4.71 43.04 -29.77
N PHE A 525 5.24 42.32 -28.79
CA PHE A 525 6.28 42.77 -27.86
C PHE A 525 7.19 41.59 -27.56
N PRO A 526 8.05 41.17 -28.51
CA PRO A 526 8.93 40.01 -28.35
C PRO A 526 9.85 40.10 -27.12
N GLN A 527 10.09 41.32 -26.62
CA GLN A 527 10.82 41.59 -25.39
C GLN A 527 10.07 41.16 -24.11
N LEU A 528 8.77 40.88 -24.20
CA LEU A 528 8.00 40.33 -23.09
C LEU A 528 8.21 38.81 -23.10
N ASN A 529 9.25 38.38 -22.36
CA ASN A 529 9.53 36.97 -22.12
C ASN A 529 8.34 36.35 -21.39
N SER A 530 7.54 35.51 -22.07
CA SER A 530 6.36 34.83 -21.52
C SER A 530 6.57 33.31 -21.52
N ALA A 531 5.69 32.58 -20.86
CA ALA A 531 5.68 31.13 -20.89
C ALA A 531 4.25 30.62 -20.94
N TRP A 532 4.08 29.36 -21.33
CA TRP A 532 2.79 28.71 -21.25
C TRP A 532 2.42 28.42 -19.80
N THR A 533 1.14 28.57 -19.48
CA THR A 533 0.56 28.15 -18.21
C THR A 533 -0.69 27.34 -18.44
N ILE A 534 -1.10 26.63 -17.39
CA ILE A 534 -2.47 26.14 -17.26
C ILE A 534 -3.18 27.06 -16.27
N ALA A 535 -4.25 27.72 -16.73
CA ALA A 535 -5.10 28.57 -15.91
C ALA A 535 -6.52 28.00 -15.91
N ALA A 536 -7.04 27.65 -14.73
CA ALA A 536 -8.36 27.02 -14.59
C ALA A 536 -8.56 25.82 -15.55
N GLY A 537 -7.53 24.98 -15.67
CA GLY A 537 -7.54 23.77 -16.51
C GLY A 537 -7.32 23.99 -18.02
N THR A 538 -7.17 25.24 -18.47
CA THR A 538 -6.99 25.56 -19.90
C THR A 538 -5.58 26.06 -20.18
N PHE A 539 -5.03 25.68 -21.33
CA PHE A 539 -3.80 26.27 -21.85
C PHE A 539 -3.98 27.78 -22.02
N THR A 540 -3.00 28.56 -21.57
CA THR A 540 -2.94 29.99 -21.88
C THR A 540 -1.50 30.40 -22.11
N ALA A 541 -1.26 31.21 -23.13
CA ALA A 541 0.02 31.85 -23.33
C ALA A 541 -0.15 33.27 -23.87
N ALA A 542 0.87 34.08 -23.60
CA ALA A 542 1.13 35.32 -24.30
C ALA A 542 -0.04 36.33 -24.35
N SER A 543 -0.73 36.59 -23.24
CA SER A 543 -1.45 37.87 -23.07
C SER A 543 -1.60 38.37 -21.62
N GLY A 544 -1.34 37.54 -20.60
CA GLY A 544 -1.47 37.92 -19.18
C GLY A 544 -0.26 37.70 -18.27
N PHE A 545 0.69 36.82 -18.61
CA PHE A 545 1.76 36.41 -17.67
C PHE A 545 3.17 36.51 -18.29
N GLN A 546 4.01 37.36 -17.72
CA GLN A 546 5.45 37.44 -18.04
C GLN A 546 6.21 36.45 -17.16
N ARG A 547 7.35 35.92 -17.63
CA ARG A 547 8.18 34.97 -16.90
C ARG A 547 8.64 35.47 -15.53
N SER A 548 8.73 36.79 -15.34
CA SER A 548 9.08 37.44 -14.07
C SER A 548 7.89 37.69 -13.13
N HIS A 549 6.66 37.32 -13.51
CA HIS A 549 5.50 37.54 -12.64
C HIS A 549 5.51 36.57 -11.46
N THR A 550 5.38 37.13 -10.26
CA THR A 550 5.10 36.42 -9.01
C THR A 550 3.77 36.94 -8.45
N ILE A 551 2.71 36.13 -8.49
CA ILE A 551 1.40 36.49 -7.94
C ILE A 551 0.86 35.35 -7.07
N SER A 552 -0.08 35.66 -6.19
CA SER A 552 -0.53 34.77 -5.12
C SER A 552 -1.15 33.44 -5.58
N ASN A 553 -1.58 33.37 -6.83
CA ASN A 553 -2.27 32.23 -7.41
C ASN A 553 -1.54 31.64 -8.64
N LEU A 554 -0.29 32.03 -8.84
CA LEU A 554 0.60 31.57 -9.91
C LEU A 554 1.87 30.96 -9.31
N GLY A 555 2.33 29.85 -9.88
CA GLY A 555 3.56 29.25 -9.40
C GLY A 555 3.97 27.97 -10.11
N ALA A 556 4.94 27.28 -9.53
CA ALA A 556 5.42 25.98 -10.03
C ALA A 556 4.45 24.87 -9.61
N ARG A 557 4.35 23.81 -10.42
CA ARG A 557 3.61 22.60 -10.07
C ARG A 557 4.51 21.39 -10.32
N PRO A 558 5.24 20.93 -9.29
CA PRO A 558 6.22 19.87 -9.43
C PRO A 558 5.56 18.56 -9.87
N ALA A 559 6.14 17.90 -10.86
CA ALA A 559 5.86 16.53 -11.24
C ALA A 559 7.08 15.64 -10.95
N LEU A 560 6.81 14.35 -10.72
CA LEU A 560 7.81 13.32 -10.44
C LEU A 560 7.52 12.07 -11.26
N ILE A 561 8.56 11.36 -11.65
CA ILE A 561 8.47 9.96 -12.05
C ILE A 561 9.06 9.16 -10.90
N ILE A 562 8.32 8.16 -10.41
CA ILE A 562 8.79 7.26 -9.35
C ILE A 562 8.90 5.84 -9.89
N HIS A 563 9.71 5.00 -9.26
CA HIS A 563 9.91 3.61 -9.61
C HIS A 563 9.58 2.72 -8.42
N GLN A 564 8.63 1.80 -8.60
CA GLN A 564 8.22 0.83 -7.59
C GLN A 564 8.24 -0.59 -8.14
#